data_AF-A0A9N8P8M8-F1
#
_entry.id   AF-A0A9N8P8M8-F1
#
_cell.length_a   1.000
_cell.length_b   1.000
_cell.length_c   1.000
_cell.angle_alpha   90.00
_cell.angle_beta   90.00
_cell.angle_gamma   90.00
#
_symmetry.space_group_name_H-M   'P 1'
#
loop_
_entity.id
_entity.type
_entity.pdbx_description
1 polymer ?
#
loop_
_entity_poly.entity_id
_entity_poly.type
_entity_poly.pdbx_seq_one_letter_code
_entity_poly.pdbx_strand_id
1 'polypeptide(L)' 'MRQVGSALWPRLRAVQVYGANTGVGKTVVSTLLCKALRKRLPDYNVHYLKPISTGPLDEQDNR' A
#
# COMPACT_ATOMS: atom_id res chain seq x y z
N MET A 1 -11.93 11.87 23.53
CA MET A 1 -11.22 11.31 22.35
C MET A 1 -11.17 12.38 21.29
N ARG A 2 -9.99 12.70 20.74
CA ARG A 2 -9.85 13.72 19.68
C ARG A 2 -10.30 13.08 18.36
N GLN A 3 -11.36 13.59 17.75
CA GLN A 3 -11.76 13.15 16.40
C GLN A 3 -10.63 13.51 15.43
N VAL A 4 -9.92 12.49 14.94
CA VAL A 4 -9.06 12.65 13.77
C VAL A 4 -10.01 12.69 12.58
N GLY A 5 -10.22 13.87 12.01
CA GLY A 5 -11.03 14.01 10.80
C GLY A 5 -10.43 13.20 9.65
N SER A 6 -11.27 12.59 8.82
CA SER A 6 -10.85 11.96 7.57
C SER A 6 -10.69 13.04 6.50
N ALA A 7 -9.47 13.29 6.06
CA ALA A 7 -9.20 14.16 4.91
C ALA A 7 -8.97 13.30 3.66
N LEU A 8 -9.69 13.61 2.59
CA LEU A 8 -9.40 13.09 1.25
C LEU A 8 -8.76 14.21 0.44
N TRP A 9 -7.61 13.94 -0.17
CA TRP A 9 -6.93 14.90 -1.01
C TRP A 9 -7.27 14.65 -2.48
N PRO A 10 -7.86 15.62 -3.22
CA PRO A 10 -8.27 15.41 -4.61
C PRO A 10 -7.12 15.03 -5.55
N ARG A 11 -5.88 15.41 -5.20
CA ARG A 11 -4.67 15.12 -5.98
C ARG A 11 -3.93 13.85 -5.53
N LEU A 12 -4.34 13.23 -4.42
CA LEU A 12 -3.75 11.96 -3.98
C LEU A 12 -4.41 10.82 -4.76
N ARG A 13 -3.61 10.05 -5.50
CA ARG A 13 -4.08 8.86 -6.21
C ARG A 13 -3.94 7.63 -5.31
N ALA A 14 -5.06 7.11 -4.83
CA ALA A 14 -5.10 5.86 -4.08
C ALA A 14 -5.38 4.67 -5.03
N VAL A 15 -4.55 3.63 -4.94
CA VAL A 15 -4.73 2.38 -5.69
C VAL A 15 -4.83 1.24 -4.69
N GLN A 16 -5.92 0.50 -4.72
CA GLN A 16 -6.13 -0.67 -3.87
C GLN A 16 -5.78 -1.94 -4.64
N VAL A 17 -4.89 -2.76 -4.06
CA VAL A 17 -4.49 -4.05 -4.63
C VAL A 17 -5.33 -5.16 -3.99
N TYR A 18 -6.21 -5.75 -4.79
CA TYR A 18 -7.04 -6.89 -4.38
C TYR A 18 -6.36 -8.23 -4.70
N GLY A 19 -6.87 -9.31 -4.13
CA GLY A 19 -6.50 -10.66 -4.52
C GLY A 19 -7.54 -11.66 -4.06
N ALA A 20 -7.69 -12.76 -4.82
CA ALA A 20 -8.75 -13.73 -4.60
C ALA A 20 -8.68 -14.43 -3.24
N ASN A 21 -7.46 -14.63 -2.70
CA ASN A 21 -7.20 -15.30 -1.43
C ASN A 21 -5.95 -14.73 -0.74
N THR A 22 -5.58 -15.29 0.42
CA THR A 22 -4.24 -15.14 1.01
C THR A 22 -3.18 -15.84 0.15
N GLY A 23 -1.90 -15.50 0.30
CA GLY A 23 -0.80 -16.16 -0.42
C GLY A 23 -0.72 -15.95 -1.94
N VAL A 24 -1.70 -15.31 -2.59
CA VAL A 24 -1.74 -15.13 -4.06
C VAL A 24 -0.75 -14.09 -4.63
N GLY A 25 0.21 -13.63 -3.83
CA GLY A 25 1.25 -12.70 -4.31
C GLY A 25 0.88 -11.22 -4.30
N LYS A 26 -0.16 -10.80 -3.56
CA LYS A 26 -0.54 -9.38 -3.43
C LYS A 26 0.64 -8.48 -3.02
N THR A 27 1.46 -8.93 -2.06
CA THR A 27 2.67 -8.23 -1.61
C THR A 27 3.72 -8.11 -2.72
N VAL A 28 3.94 -9.15 -3.51
CA VAL A 28 4.89 -9.12 -4.63
C VAL A 28 4.43 -8.10 -5.67
N VAL A 29 3.14 -8.13 -6.03
CA VAL A 29 2.54 -7.20 -6.98
C VAL A 29 2.61 -5.75 -6.48
N SER A 30 2.22 -5.49 -5.22
CA SER A 30 2.29 -4.13 -4.66
C SER A 30 3.72 -3.62 -4.60
N THR A 31 4.69 -4.47 -4.24
CA THR A 31 6.11 -4.11 -4.21
C THR A 31 6.63 -3.73 -5.60
N LEU A 32 6.36 -4.55 -6.61
CA LEU A 32 6.76 -4.28 -7.99
C LEU A 32 6.09 -3.01 -8.53
N LEU A 33 4.79 -2.82 -8.26
CA LEU A 33 4.05 -1.63 -8.64
C LEU A 33 4.67 -0.37 -8.01
N CYS A 34 4.92 -0.37 -6.71
CA CYS A 34 5.55 0.76 -6.03
C CYS A 34 6.94 1.07 -6.59
N LYS A 35 7.78 0.04 -6.82
CA LYS A 35 9.12 0.22 -7.41
C LYS A 35 9.06 0.79 -8.83
N ALA A 36 8.14 0.29 -9.65
CA ALA A 36 7.94 0.78 -11.01
C ALA A 36 7.44 2.24 -11.03
N LEU A 37 6.49 2.59 -10.15
CA LEU A 37 5.97 3.95 -10.04
C LEU A 37 7.05 4.93 -9.57
N ARG A 38 7.84 4.58 -8.55
CA ARG A 38 8.98 5.41 -8.09
C ARG A 38 9.99 5.67 -9.21
N LYS A 39 10.23 4.67 -10.08
CA LYS A 39 11.13 4.83 -11.24
C LYS A 39 10.51 5.69 -12.35
N ARG A 40 9.22 5.55 -12.62
CA ARG A 40 8.54 6.22 -13.74
C ARG A 40 8.06 7.63 -13.41
N LEU A 41 7.78 7.91 -12.14
CA LEU A 41 7.21 9.15 -11.64
C LEU A 41 8.08 9.67 -10.48
N PRO A 42 9.32 10.12 -10.76
CA PRO A 42 10.26 10.52 -9.70
C PRO A 42 9.77 11.71 -8.88
N ASP A 43 8.92 12.57 -9.46
CA ASP A 43 8.34 13.73 -8.77
C ASP A 43 7.15 13.36 -7.86
N TYR A 44 6.70 12.10 -7.89
CA TYR A 44 5.57 11.63 -7.09
C TYR A 44 6.06 10.79 -5.90
N ASN A 45 5.59 11.16 -4.71
CA ASN A 45 5.81 10.33 -3.52
C ASN A 45 4.90 9.09 -3.55
N VAL A 46 5.52 7.93 -3.71
CA VAL A 46 4.83 6.63 -3.74
C VAL A 46 4.87 5.98 -2.36
N HIS A 47 3.70 5.84 -1.76
CA HIS A 47 3.51 5.23 -0.44
C HIS A 47 2.81 3.87 -0.56
N TYR A 48 3.24 2.91 0.25
CA TYR A 48 2.56 1.63 0.43
C TYR A 48 1.85 1.64 1.79
N LEU A 49 0.57 1.25 1.80
CA LEU A 49 -0.26 1.21 2.99
C LEU A 49 -0.79 -0.21 3.18
N LYS A 50 -0.52 -0.81 4.34
CA LYS A 50 -1.11 -2.08 4.78
C LYS A 50 -1.92 -1.82 6.04
N PRO A 51 -3.20 -1.43 5.93
CA PRO A 51 -3.98 -0.94 7.07
C PRO A 51 -4.28 -2.04 8.10
N ILE A 52 -4.45 -3.28 7.64
CA ILE A 52 -4.77 -4.43 8.47
C ILE A 52 -3.85 -5.58 8.05
N SER A 53 -3.10 -6.12 9.01
CA SER A 53 -2.26 -7.30 8.82
C SER A 53 -2.66 -8.35 9.87
N THR A 54 -3.40 -9.38 9.44
CA THR A 54 -3.89 -10.46 10.31
C THR A 54 -3.08 -11.75 10.21
N GLY A 55 -2.00 -11.76 9.42
CA GLY A 55 -1.08 -12.89 9.30
C GLY A 55 -0.06 -12.94 10.47
N PRO A 56 0.63 -14.08 10.64
CA PRO A 56 1.75 -14.22 11.58
C PRO A 56 2.77 -13.06 11.50
N LEU A 57 3.40 -12.71 12.63
CA LEU A 57 4.33 -11.56 12.72
C LEU A 57 5.51 -11.67 11.72
N ASP A 58 5.92 -12.89 11.39
CA ASP A 58 6.96 -13.24 10.44
C ASP A 58 6.58 -13.01 8.97
N GLU A 59 5.29 -12.80 8.67
CA GLU A 59 4.78 -12.44 7.34
C GLU A 59 4.58 -10.92 7.15
N GLN A 60 5.08 -10.08 8.06
CA GLN A 60 4.95 -8.62 7.95
C GLN A 60 5.91 -8.01 6.92
N ASP A 61 5.40 -7.05 6.15
CA ASP A 61 6.12 -6.40 5.04
C ASP A 61 7.09 -5.29 5.51
N ASN A 62 7.40 -5.21 6.80
CA ASN A 62 8.17 -4.10 7.38
C ASN A 62 9.68 -4.35 7.22
N ARG A 63 10.28 -3.83 6.14
CA ARG A 63 11.72 -3.55 6.03
C ARG A 63 11.96 -2.27 5.24
#